data_AF-V5EJ81-F1
#
_entry.id   AF-V5EJ81-F1
#
_cell.length_a   1.000
_cell.length_b   1.000
_cell.length_c   1.000
_cell.angle_alpha   90.00
_cell.angle_beta   90.00
_cell.angle_gamma   90.00
#
_symmetry.space_group_name_H-M   'P 1'
#
loop_
_entity.id
_entity.type
_entity.pdbx_description
1 polymer ?
#
loop_
_entity_poly.entity_id
_entity_poly.type
_entity_poly.pdbx_seq_one_letter_code
_entity_poly.pdbx_strand_id
1 'polypeptide(L)'
;MDRFQQPSELDEATKAQTADALVKSRQFLTTRLLPDLERANRDHQSLVAQIDEYRKLRETLRSLDTDEGRMKNESVVDKGATLLADVGGGVAVPTQLLQDEKPIISLGLANFYAQLTNREARAFINKKLTLLEAKRDRAIDKLAQIEAHIHLTSASITQLDNLHRGGSIIDDV
;
A
#
# COMPACT_ATOMS: atom_id res chain seq x y z
N MET A 1 -32.51 -61.93 15.66
CA MET A 1 -31.24 -61.90 16.39
C MET A 1 -30.18 -61.31 15.47
N ASP A 2 -30.14 -59.98 15.49
CA ASP A 2 -29.02 -59.06 15.24
C ASP A 2 -27.95 -59.38 14.19
N ARG A 3 -28.05 -58.69 13.04
CA ARG A 3 -26.95 -58.50 12.07
C ARG A 3 -26.88 -57.06 11.53
N PHE A 4 -27.15 -56.06 12.37
CA PHE A 4 -27.02 -54.65 11.98
C PHE A 4 -26.50 -53.82 13.15
N GLN A 5 -25.23 -53.98 13.52
CA GLN A 5 -24.49 -53.00 14.33
C GLN A 5 -23.03 -52.95 13.88
N GLN A 6 -22.78 -52.28 12.76
CA GLN A 6 -21.51 -51.58 12.55
C GLN A 6 -21.78 -50.17 12.02
N PRO A 7 -22.06 -49.19 12.90
CA PRO A 7 -21.90 -47.78 12.58
C PRO A 7 -20.98 -47.14 13.62
N SER A 8 -19.67 -47.00 13.34
CA SER A 8 -18.83 -46.12 14.18
C SER A 8 -17.47 -45.76 13.59
N GLU A 9 -16.78 -46.63 12.85
CA GLU A 9 -15.38 -46.35 12.49
C GLU A 9 -15.21 -45.31 11.36
N LEU A 10 -16.16 -45.22 10.42
CA LEU A 10 -16.09 -44.27 9.30
C LEU A 10 -16.47 -42.82 9.69
N ASP A 11 -17.35 -42.67 10.69
CA ASP A 11 -17.84 -41.37 11.17
C ASP A 11 -16.85 -40.69 12.14
N GLU A 12 -16.09 -41.46 12.92
CA GLU A 12 -15.04 -40.91 13.78
C GLU A 12 -13.81 -40.47 12.98
N ALA A 13 -13.43 -41.23 11.94
CA ALA A 13 -12.29 -40.88 11.08
C ALA A 13 -12.54 -39.58 10.29
N THR A 14 -13.77 -39.34 9.84
CA THR A 14 -14.17 -38.08 9.18
C THR A 14 -14.27 -36.90 10.14
N LYS A 15 -14.71 -37.12 11.39
CA LYS A 15 -14.71 -36.08 12.45
C LYS A 15 -13.32 -35.68 12.91
N ALA A 16 -12.40 -36.63 13.04
CA ALA A 16 -11.01 -36.36 13.40
C ALA A 16 -10.28 -35.62 12.26
N GLN A 17 -10.49 -36.02 11.00
CA GLN A 17 -9.91 -35.35 9.83
C GLN A 17 -10.47 -33.93 9.63
N THR A 18 -11.76 -33.71 9.88
CA THR A 18 -12.37 -32.37 9.84
C THR A 18 -11.85 -31.47 10.97
N ALA A 19 -11.67 -32.00 12.18
CA ALA A 19 -11.07 -31.25 13.30
C ALA A 19 -9.62 -30.82 13.00
N ASP A 20 -8.80 -31.73 12.47
CA ASP A 20 -7.42 -31.44 12.08
C ASP A 20 -7.35 -30.42 10.93
N ALA A 21 -8.23 -30.53 9.94
CA ALA A 21 -8.33 -29.57 8.84
C ALA A 21 -8.76 -28.18 9.34
N LEU A 22 -9.64 -28.13 10.34
CA LEU A 22 -10.13 -26.89 10.96
C LEU A 22 -9.01 -26.20 11.75
N VAL A 23 -8.26 -26.95 12.56
CA VAL A 23 -7.08 -26.43 13.29
C VAL A 23 -6.02 -25.91 12.33
N LYS A 24 -5.70 -26.66 11.27
CA LYS A 24 -4.72 -26.23 10.25
C LYS A 24 -5.17 -24.97 9.51
N SER A 25 -6.47 -24.87 9.17
CA SER A 25 -7.02 -23.69 8.48
C SER A 25 -7.02 -22.45 9.38
N ARG A 26 -7.38 -22.60 10.67
CA ARG A 26 -7.27 -21.52 11.66
C ARG A 26 -5.82 -21.08 11.88
N GLN A 27 -4.88 -22.02 11.91
CA GLN A 27 -3.46 -21.73 12.04
C GLN A 27 -2.90 -21.01 10.80
N PHE A 28 -3.34 -21.41 9.59
CA PHE A 28 -2.95 -20.75 8.34
C PHE A 28 -3.44 -19.30 8.27
N LEU A 29 -4.69 -19.03 8.69
CA LEU A 29 -5.21 -17.66 8.79
C LEU A 29 -4.39 -16.79 9.73
N THR A 30 -4.17 -17.28 10.95
CA THR A 30 -3.53 -16.50 12.03
C THR A 30 -2.03 -16.33 11.85
N THR A 31 -1.35 -17.35 11.31
CA THR A 31 0.12 -17.36 11.23
C THR A 31 0.65 -16.80 9.91
N ARG A 32 -0.13 -16.84 8.82
CA ARG A 32 0.31 -16.36 7.51
C ARG A 32 -0.56 -15.26 6.93
N LEU A 33 -1.86 -15.51 6.74
CA LEU A 33 -2.70 -14.58 5.99
C LEU A 33 -2.87 -13.23 6.69
N LEU A 34 -3.06 -13.20 8.01
CA LEU A 34 -3.18 -11.94 8.76
C LEU A 34 -1.85 -11.14 8.78
N PRO A 35 -0.69 -11.74 9.11
CA PRO A 35 0.59 -11.03 9.00
C PRO A 35 0.92 -10.55 7.58
N ASP A 36 0.57 -11.33 6.55
CA ASP A 36 0.80 -10.95 5.16
C ASP A 36 -0.10 -9.79 4.73
N LEU A 37 -1.36 -9.75 5.19
CA LEU A 37 -2.26 -8.61 4.99
C LEU A 37 -1.71 -7.35 5.68
N GLU A 38 -1.25 -7.45 6.93
CA GLU A 38 -0.66 -6.31 7.63
C GLU A 38 0.59 -5.75 6.95
N ARG A 39 1.45 -6.63 6.41
CA ARG A 39 2.64 -6.23 5.65
C ARG A 39 2.24 -5.54 4.35
N ALA A 40 1.33 -6.14 3.59
CA ALA A 40 0.85 -5.56 2.34
C ALA A 40 0.17 -4.19 2.57
N ASN A 41 -0.55 -4.02 3.68
CA ASN A 41 -1.20 -2.76 4.02
C ASN A 41 -0.18 -1.68 4.41
N ARG A 42 0.84 -2.04 5.20
CA ARG A 42 1.96 -1.13 5.50
C ARG A 42 2.70 -0.67 4.25
N ASP A 43 2.97 -1.60 3.33
CA ASP A 43 3.62 -1.29 2.05
C ASP A 43 2.75 -0.36 1.19
N HIS A 44 1.44 -0.60 1.15
CA HIS A 44 0.48 0.27 0.45
C HIS A 44 0.46 1.68 1.04
N GLN A 45 0.36 1.81 2.37
CA GLN A 45 0.39 3.10 3.06
C GLN A 45 1.71 3.86 2.82
N SER A 46 2.84 3.15 2.83
CA SER A 46 4.15 3.74 2.51
C SER A 46 4.19 4.28 1.07
N LEU A 47 3.63 3.53 0.10
CA LEU A 47 3.54 3.98 -1.29
C LEU A 47 2.66 5.22 -1.44
N VAL A 48 1.51 5.26 -0.75
CA VAL A 48 0.61 6.43 -0.77
C VAL A 48 1.31 7.67 -0.19
N ALA A 49 1.98 7.52 0.95
CA ALA A 49 2.73 8.62 1.57
C ALA A 49 3.84 9.15 0.65
N GLN A 50 4.59 8.25 -0.01
CA GLN A 50 5.60 8.64 -1.00
C GLN A 50 4.97 9.38 -2.19
N ILE A 51 3.86 8.89 -2.74
CA ILE A 51 3.15 9.55 -3.85
C ILE A 51 2.75 10.98 -3.46
N ASP A 52 2.20 11.17 -2.25
CA ASP A 52 1.79 12.48 -1.77
C ASP A 52 2.98 13.42 -1.57
N GLU A 53 4.11 12.92 -1.08
CA GLU A 53 5.36 13.68 -0.98
C GLU A 53 5.85 14.15 -2.35
N TYR A 54 5.90 13.25 -3.34
CA TYR A 54 6.29 13.62 -4.71
C TYR A 54 5.29 14.58 -5.38
N ARG A 55 3.99 14.47 -5.05
CA ARG A 55 2.96 15.42 -5.52
C ARG A 55 3.16 16.81 -4.92
N LYS A 56 3.44 16.89 -3.62
CA LYS A 56 3.80 18.15 -2.94
C LYS A 56 5.06 18.75 -3.56
N LEU A 57 6.11 17.95 -3.75
CA LEU A 57 7.36 18.39 -4.37
C LEU A 57 7.13 18.97 -5.78
N ARG A 58 6.28 18.32 -6.58
CA ARG A 58 5.92 18.82 -7.91
C ARG A 58 5.23 20.18 -7.83
N GLU A 59 4.31 20.35 -6.88
CA GLU A 59 3.59 21.62 -6.71
C GLU A 59 4.54 22.73 -6.21
N THR A 60 5.45 22.40 -5.28
CA THR A 60 6.48 23.34 -4.82
C THR A 60 7.39 23.77 -5.98
N LEU A 61 7.86 22.84 -6.80
CA LEU A 61 8.67 23.19 -7.98
C LEU A 61 7.91 24.04 -9.00
N ARG A 62 6.59 23.85 -9.11
CA ARG A 62 5.73 24.67 -9.96
C ARG A 62 5.57 26.08 -9.40
N SER A 63 5.39 26.24 -8.08
CA SER A 63 5.31 27.57 -7.44
C SER A 63 6.62 28.36 -7.51
N LEU A 64 7.75 27.66 -7.63
CA LEU A 64 9.09 28.25 -7.74
C LEU A 64 9.49 28.54 -9.20
N ASP A 65 8.74 28.04 -10.19
CA ASP A 65 9.03 28.31 -11.59
C ASP A 65 8.53 29.71 -11.98
N THR A 66 9.47 30.62 -12.21
CA THR A 66 9.19 32.03 -12.54
C THR A 66 9.23 32.31 -14.04
N ASP A 67 9.49 31.29 -14.88
CA ASP A 67 9.77 31.44 -16.31
C ASP A 67 8.62 31.00 -17.25
N GLU A 68 7.54 30.40 -16.74
CA GLU A 68 6.32 30.21 -17.53
C GLU A 68 5.54 31.54 -17.62
N GLY A 69 5.97 32.37 -18.56
CA GLY A 69 5.27 33.59 -18.94
C GLY A 69 3.80 33.34 -19.24
N ARG A 70 2.94 34.12 -18.56
CA ARG A 70 1.53 34.39 -18.88
C ARG A 70 0.57 33.22 -18.67
N MET A 71 -0.10 33.20 -17.51
CA MET A 71 -1.56 33.37 -17.39
C MET A 71 -1.98 33.30 -15.92
N LYS A 72 -2.44 34.45 -15.38
CA LYS A 72 -3.49 34.59 -14.35
C LYS A 72 -3.65 33.46 -13.31
N ASN A 73 -2.74 33.33 -12.34
CA ASN A 73 -3.09 32.73 -11.05
C ASN A 73 -2.21 33.37 -9.95
N GLU A 74 -2.86 33.77 -8.86
CA GLU A 74 -2.41 34.75 -7.85
C GLU A 74 -1.32 34.27 -6.87
N SER A 75 -0.40 33.39 -7.26
CA SER A 75 0.62 32.88 -6.34
C SER A 75 2.00 32.66 -6.98
N VAL A 76 2.41 33.54 -7.88
CA VAL A 76 3.79 33.54 -8.37
C VAL A 76 4.65 34.28 -7.35
N VAL A 77 5.54 33.54 -6.69
CA VAL A 77 6.51 34.11 -5.74
C VAL A 77 7.45 35.02 -6.52
N ASP A 78 7.43 36.31 -6.18
CA ASP A 78 8.10 37.36 -6.95
C ASP A 78 9.63 37.19 -6.96
N LYS A 79 10.28 37.66 -8.03
CA LYS A 79 11.73 37.52 -8.24
C LYS A 79 12.49 38.33 -7.17
N GLY A 80 12.94 37.65 -6.11
CA GLY A 80 13.57 38.27 -4.94
C GLY A 80 12.80 38.07 -3.63
N ALA A 81 11.72 37.28 -3.64
CA ALA A 81 10.95 36.97 -2.44
C ALA A 81 11.80 36.29 -1.36
N THR A 82 11.67 36.82 -0.15
CA THR A 82 12.25 36.24 1.04
C THR A 82 11.41 35.06 1.49
N LEU A 83 11.94 33.85 1.35
CA LEU A 83 11.32 32.60 1.80
C LEU A 83 11.87 32.22 3.17
N LEU A 84 11.00 31.76 4.06
CA LEU A 84 11.44 31.21 5.34
C LEU A 84 11.85 29.75 5.12
N ALA A 85 13.14 29.47 5.25
CA ALA A 85 13.68 28.13 5.23
C ALA A 85 13.77 27.58 6.66
N ASP A 86 13.18 26.41 6.91
CA ASP A 86 13.34 25.72 8.18
C ASP A 86 14.76 25.14 8.27
N VAL A 87 15.49 25.53 9.31
CA VAL A 87 16.86 25.04 9.60
C VAL A 87 16.87 23.98 10.69
N GLY A 88 15.69 23.60 11.21
CA GLY A 88 15.50 22.59 12.24
C GLY A 88 15.30 23.18 13.63
N GLY A 89 14.80 22.34 14.55
CA GLY A 89 14.57 22.74 15.94
C GLY A 89 13.46 23.77 16.15
N GLY A 90 12.57 23.96 15.16
CA GLY A 90 11.51 24.97 15.19
C GLY A 90 11.99 26.38 14.83
N VAL A 91 13.20 26.51 14.26
CA VAL A 91 13.78 27.79 13.84
C VAL A 91 13.71 27.89 12.31
N ALA A 92 13.14 29.00 11.82
CA ALA A 92 13.10 29.32 10.41
C ALA A 92 13.91 30.60 10.13
N VAL A 93 14.69 30.59 9.03
CA VAL A 93 15.58 31.68 8.63
C VAL A 93 15.08 32.28 7.31
N PRO A 94 15.02 33.62 7.19
CA PRO A 94 14.73 34.28 5.91
C PRO A 94 15.86 34.03 4.92
N THR A 95 15.51 33.49 3.76
CA THR A 95 16.40 33.15 2.65
C THR A 95 15.88 33.79 1.38
N GLN A 96 16.79 34.12 0.46
CA GLN A 96 16.41 34.67 -0.84
C GLN A 96 16.74 33.65 -1.92
N LEU A 97 15.77 33.36 -2.78
CA LEU A 97 15.95 32.45 -3.91
C LEU A 97 16.85 33.11 -4.96
N LEU A 98 17.97 32.46 -5.31
CA LEU A 98 18.88 32.97 -6.34
C LEU A 98 18.33 32.60 -7.74
N GLN A 99 18.47 33.52 -8.70
CA GLN A 99 18.10 33.25 -10.10
C GLN A 99 18.97 32.12 -10.67
N ASP A 100 18.34 31.22 -11.44
CA ASP A 100 18.93 30.04 -12.09
C ASP A 100 19.15 28.78 -11.23
N GLU A 101 18.43 28.64 -10.11
CA GLU A 101 18.53 27.44 -9.29
C GLU A 101 18.05 26.18 -10.02
N LYS A 102 19.04 25.42 -10.48
CA LYS A 102 18.89 24.04 -10.91
C LYS A 102 18.69 23.18 -9.67
N PRO A 103 17.47 22.70 -9.37
CA PRO A 103 17.23 21.86 -8.20
C PRO A 103 18.12 20.63 -8.21
N ILE A 104 18.62 20.28 -7.03
CA ILE A 104 19.36 19.04 -6.79
C ILE A 104 18.34 17.96 -6.44
N ILE A 105 18.21 16.94 -7.29
CA ILE A 105 17.27 15.85 -7.10
C ILE A 105 18.02 14.57 -6.77
N SER A 106 17.56 13.87 -5.73
CA SER A 106 18.02 12.50 -5.46
C SER A 106 17.46 11.53 -6.51
N LEU A 107 18.36 10.78 -7.15
CA LEU A 107 17.97 9.78 -8.15
C LEU A 107 17.46 8.47 -7.52
N GLY A 108 17.58 8.34 -6.19
CA GLY A 108 17.21 7.12 -5.46
C GLY A 108 18.20 5.95 -5.69
N LEU A 109 19.38 6.24 -6.24
CA LEU A 109 20.51 5.32 -6.32
C LEU A 109 21.47 5.66 -5.18
N ALA A 110 21.22 5.15 -3.97
CA ALA A 110 21.99 5.47 -2.77
C ALA A 110 22.18 6.99 -2.57
N ASN A 111 23.37 7.52 -2.87
CA ASN A 111 23.76 8.92 -2.64
C ASN A 111 24.01 9.70 -3.94
N PHE A 112 23.39 9.29 -5.06
CA PHE A 112 23.49 10.02 -6.32
C PHE A 112 22.44 11.11 -6.40
N TYR A 113 22.94 12.34 -6.56
CA TYR A 113 22.15 13.54 -6.77
C TYR A 113 22.47 14.11 -8.15
N ALA A 114 21.45 14.54 -8.87
CA ALA A 114 21.59 15.22 -10.14
C ALA A 114 21.09 16.65 -10.01
N GLN A 115 21.91 17.59 -10.47
CA GLN A 115 21.49 18.96 -10.64
C GLN A 115 20.78 19.07 -12.00
N LEU A 116 19.47 19.33 -11.98
CA LEU A 116 18.62 19.35 -13.17
C LEU A 116 17.99 20.74 -13.35
N THR A 117 17.60 21.08 -14.58
CA THR A 117 16.74 22.25 -14.80
C THR A 117 15.35 22.02 -14.18
N ASN A 118 14.60 23.08 -13.86
CA ASN A 118 13.24 22.94 -13.33
C ASN A 118 12.35 22.08 -14.26
N ARG A 119 12.47 22.25 -15.58
CA ARG A 119 11.76 21.42 -16.57
C ARG A 119 12.13 19.94 -16.48
N GLU A 120 13.43 19.61 -16.41
CA GLU A 120 13.90 18.22 -16.29
C GLU A 120 13.52 17.61 -14.94
N ALA A 121 13.57 18.41 -13.87
CA ALA A 121 13.14 18.04 -12.54
C ALA A 121 11.66 17.62 -12.52
N ARG A 122 10.79 18.44 -13.13
CA ARG A 122 9.36 18.14 -13.28
C ARG A 122 9.14 16.88 -14.11
N ALA A 123 9.88 16.71 -15.21
CA ALA A 123 9.79 15.50 -16.04
C ALA A 123 10.22 14.23 -15.27
N PHE A 124 11.30 14.32 -14.48
CA PHE A 124 11.77 13.24 -13.64
C PHE A 124 10.74 12.85 -12.57
N ILE A 125 10.18 13.84 -11.85
CA ILE A 125 9.17 13.61 -10.82
C ILE A 125 7.90 13.02 -11.41
N ASN A 126 7.42 13.52 -12.56
CA ASN A 126 6.26 12.93 -13.23
C ASN A 126 6.51 11.47 -13.61
N LYS A 127 7.68 11.14 -14.16
CA LYS A 127 8.03 9.75 -14.47
C LYS A 127 8.10 8.88 -13.21
N LYS A 128 8.63 9.41 -12.11
CA LYS A 128 8.66 8.72 -10.81
C LYS A 128 7.26 8.49 -10.26
N LEU A 129 6.37 9.48 -10.35
CA LEU A 129 4.98 9.39 -9.94
C LEU A 129 4.25 8.28 -10.72
N THR A 130 4.37 8.24 -12.05
CA THR A 130 3.76 7.17 -12.85
C THR A 130 4.24 5.78 -12.43
N LEU A 131 5.54 5.63 -12.11
CA LEU A 131 6.08 4.37 -11.62
C LEU A 131 5.56 4.00 -10.23
N LEU A 132 5.40 4.98 -9.34
CA LEU A 132 4.86 4.76 -7.99
C LEU A 132 3.36 4.45 -8.04
N GLU A 133 2.59 5.11 -8.90
CA GLU A 133 1.17 4.83 -9.13
C GLU A 133 0.97 3.42 -9.67
N ALA A 134 1.77 3.00 -10.66
CA ALA A 134 1.74 1.62 -11.15
C ALA A 134 2.12 0.59 -10.08
N LYS A 135 3.03 0.92 -9.16
CA LYS A 135 3.36 0.06 -8.01
C LYS A 135 2.23 0.01 -6.99
N ARG A 136 1.56 1.13 -6.74
CA ARG A 136 0.39 1.21 -5.86
C ARG A 136 -0.74 0.33 -6.40
N ASP A 137 -1.02 0.41 -7.70
CA ASP A 137 -2.11 -0.37 -8.31
C ASP A 137 -1.85 -1.88 -8.16
N ARG A 138 -0.61 -2.33 -8.42
CA ARG A 138 -0.21 -3.72 -8.16
C ARG A 138 -0.29 -4.11 -6.69
N ALA A 139 -0.06 -3.18 -5.76
CA ALA A 139 -0.20 -3.44 -4.33
C ALA A 139 -1.67 -3.56 -3.91
N ILE A 140 -2.56 -2.78 -4.53
CA ILE A 140 -4.02 -2.89 -4.35
C ILE A 140 -4.50 -4.26 -4.84
N ASP A 141 -4.06 -4.70 -6.03
CA ASP A 141 -4.42 -6.02 -6.56
C ASP A 141 -3.98 -7.16 -5.62
N LYS A 142 -2.77 -7.04 -5.05
CA LYS A 142 -2.28 -8.01 -4.05
C LYS A 142 -3.08 -8.00 -2.76
N LEU A 143 -3.47 -6.82 -2.27
CA LEU A 143 -4.33 -6.70 -1.09
C LEU A 143 -5.67 -7.38 -1.33
N ALA A 144 -6.32 -7.08 -2.46
CA ALA A 144 -7.58 -7.71 -2.85
C ALA A 144 -7.45 -9.24 -2.96
N GLN A 145 -6.32 -9.74 -3.50
CA GLN A 145 -6.07 -11.18 -3.57
C GLN A 145 -5.95 -11.81 -2.17
N ILE A 146 -5.22 -11.17 -1.24
CA ILE A 146 -5.06 -11.68 0.13
C ILE A 146 -6.41 -11.64 0.88
N GLU A 147 -7.18 -10.57 0.74
CA GLU A 147 -8.52 -10.45 1.30
C GLU A 147 -9.45 -11.55 0.78
N ALA A 148 -9.45 -11.80 -0.53
CA ALA A 148 -10.21 -12.91 -1.12
C ALA A 148 -9.79 -14.27 -0.55
N HIS A 149 -8.50 -14.50 -0.33
CA HIS A 149 -8.01 -15.74 0.31
C HIS A 149 -8.47 -15.85 1.77
N ILE A 150 -8.50 -14.74 2.51
CA ILE A 150 -9.02 -14.71 3.88
C ILE A 150 -10.52 -15.04 3.91
N HIS A 151 -11.31 -14.44 3.01
CA HIS A 151 -12.73 -14.73 2.90
C HIS A 151 -13.00 -16.19 2.55
N LEU A 152 -12.29 -16.74 1.55
CA LEU A 152 -12.43 -18.15 1.15
C LEU A 152 -12.05 -19.10 2.30
N THR A 153 -10.95 -18.82 3.00
CA THR A 153 -10.49 -19.65 4.11
C THR A 153 -11.45 -19.56 5.30
N SER A 154 -12.00 -18.37 5.57
CA SER A 154 -13.00 -18.16 6.62
C SER A 154 -14.31 -18.89 6.30
N ALA A 155 -14.80 -18.81 5.05
CA ALA A 155 -15.96 -19.56 4.60
C ALA A 155 -15.74 -21.08 4.69
N SER A 156 -14.56 -21.55 4.29
CA SER A 156 -14.17 -22.97 4.43
C SER A 156 -14.15 -23.41 5.89
N ILE A 157 -13.65 -22.57 6.81
CA ILE A 157 -13.70 -22.86 8.25
C ILE A 157 -15.14 -22.94 8.76
N THR A 158 -16.03 -22.04 8.33
CA THR A 158 -17.45 -22.08 8.73
C THR A 158 -18.12 -23.36 8.22
N GLN A 159 -17.85 -23.75 6.97
CA GLN A 159 -18.36 -25.01 6.40
C GLN A 159 -17.83 -26.23 7.17
N LEU A 160 -16.53 -26.26 7.49
CA LEU A 160 -15.92 -27.33 8.28
C LEU A 160 -16.44 -27.35 9.72
N ASP A 161 -16.70 -26.19 10.34
CA ASP A 161 -17.29 -26.11 11.70
C ASP A 161 -18.74 -26.63 11.68
N ASN A 162 -19.52 -26.30 10.65
CA ASN A 162 -20.88 -26.81 10.46
C ASN A 162 -20.92 -28.34 10.26
N LEU A 163 -20.03 -28.86 9.41
CA LEU A 163 -19.85 -30.31 9.20
C LEU A 163 -19.41 -31.01 10.49
N HIS A 164 -18.48 -30.41 11.24
CA HIS A 164 -17.98 -30.97 12.49
C HIS A 164 -19.06 -31.01 13.59
N ARG A 165 -19.97 -30.03 13.63
CA ARG A 165 -21.13 -29.99 14.56
C ARG A 165 -22.31 -30.86 14.13
N GLY A 166 -22.23 -31.54 12.99
CA GLY A 166 -23.29 -32.41 12.47
C GLY A 166 -24.41 -31.69 11.71
N GLY A 167 -24.18 -30.46 11.26
CA GLY A 167 -25.12 -29.70 10.42
C GLY A 167 -24.99 -30.07 8.94
N SER A 168 -26.13 -30.19 8.25
CA SER A 168 -26.19 -30.31 6.78
C SER A 168 -25.71 -29.01 6.13
N ILE A 169 -25.01 -29.11 4.99
CA ILE A 169 -24.62 -27.96 4.17
C ILE A 169 -25.90 -27.22 3.77
N ILE A 170 -26.00 -25.94 4.15
CA ILE A 170 -27.01 -25.02 3.63
C ILE A 170 -26.31 -24.25 2.51
N ASP A 171 -26.62 -24.61 1.27
CA ASP A 171 -26.25 -23.81 0.09
C ASP A 171 -27.14 -22.57 0.11
N ASP A 172 -26.61 -21.46 0.62
CA ASP A 172 -27.19 -20.13 0.35
C ASP A 172 -26.60 -19.63 -0.97
N VAL A 173 -27.44 -19.71 -2.01
CA VAL A 173 -27.27 -19.09 -3.34
C VAL A 173 -27.50 -17.58 -3.25
#